data_AF-E1JS57-F1
#
_entry.id   AF-E1JS57-F1
#
_cell.length_a   1.000
_cell.length_b   1.000
_cell.length_c   1.000
_cell.angle_alpha   90.00
_cell.angle_beta   90.00
_cell.angle_gamma   90.00
#
_symmetry.space_group_name_H-M   'P 1'
#
loop_
_entity.id
_entity.type
_entity.pdbx_description
1 polymer ?
#
loop_
_entity_poly.entity_id
_entity_poly.type
_entity_poly.pdbx_seq_one_letter_code
_entity_poly.pdbx_strand_id
1 'polypeptide(L)'
;MDAEPRTLPQTPPVAPTADASAADPQSFLSALENRLEALLASRLDALEDKRRQDERDALMARFVAEHPDYRELAASGALGVQKRANPLLDDAGAYFAARLEAEGQAHDAALEKARQDAAAEGEARTLERIRTKRLARTLSRAPSGAGRGEGTDPDLAAPEKFGGINAVLAARLLARRQSGDI
;
A
#
# COMPACT_ATOMS: atom_id res chain seq x y z
N MET A 1 -32.99 -2.78 30.62
CA MET A 1 -34.09 -1.84 30.33
C MET A 1 -34.04 -0.87 31.48
N ASP A 2 -33.25 0.19 31.33
CA ASP A 2 -32.95 1.11 32.42
C ASP A 2 -33.15 2.51 31.88
N ALA A 3 -34.28 3.10 32.25
CA ALA A 3 -34.67 4.43 31.86
C ALA A 3 -33.95 5.44 32.75
N GLU A 4 -33.03 6.21 32.17
CA GLU A 4 -32.40 7.34 32.85
C GLU A 4 -33.43 8.47 33.09
N PRO A 5 -33.44 9.08 34.27
CA PRO A 5 -34.33 10.21 34.55
C PRO A 5 -33.84 11.45 33.78
N ARG A 6 -34.70 11.95 32.90
CA ARG A 6 -34.54 13.24 32.22
C ARG A 6 -34.38 14.36 33.25
N THR A 7 -33.16 14.84 33.44
CA THR A 7 -32.89 16.09 34.16
C THR A 7 -33.37 17.26 33.31
N LEU A 8 -34.45 17.90 33.74
CA LEU A 8 -34.91 19.18 33.19
C LEU A 8 -33.87 20.27 33.53
N PRO A 9 -33.62 21.24 32.63
CA PRO A 9 -32.80 22.40 32.96
C PRO A 9 -33.49 23.20 34.06
N GLN A 10 -32.80 23.34 35.21
CA GLN A 10 -33.26 24.20 36.29
C GLN A 10 -33.28 25.65 35.81
N THR A 11 -34.47 26.25 35.78
CA THR A 11 -34.61 27.71 35.65
C THR A 11 -34.23 28.35 36.99
N PRO A 12 -33.41 29.43 37.01
CA PRO A 12 -33.20 30.17 38.24
C PRO A 12 -34.52 30.80 38.72
N PRO A 13 -34.79 30.89 40.03
CA PRO A 13 -35.98 31.55 40.55
C PRO A 13 -35.76 33.06 40.46
N VAL A 14 -36.34 33.70 39.44
CA VAL A 14 -36.43 35.16 39.39
C VAL A 14 -37.78 35.55 39.99
N ALA A 15 -37.72 36.24 41.13
CA ALA A 15 -38.87 36.79 41.83
C ALA A 15 -39.77 37.60 40.88
N PRO A 16 -41.10 37.58 41.07
CA PRO A 16 -41.99 38.45 40.31
C PRO A 16 -41.71 39.90 40.72
N THR A 17 -40.96 40.64 39.90
CA THR A 17 -40.87 42.10 40.05
C THR A 17 -42.25 42.67 39.78
N ALA A 18 -42.85 43.24 40.82
CA ALA A 18 -44.22 43.73 40.87
C ALA A 18 -44.49 45.00 40.01
N ASP A 19 -43.51 45.45 39.21
CA ASP A 19 -43.60 46.71 38.44
C ASP A 19 -44.02 46.55 36.96
N ALA A 20 -44.26 45.32 36.49
CA ALA A 20 -44.67 45.09 35.10
C ALA A 20 -46.16 45.37 34.82
N SER A 21 -46.96 45.70 35.84
CA SER A 21 -48.42 45.93 35.68
C SER A 21 -48.80 47.32 35.18
N ALA A 22 -47.82 48.22 35.02
CA ALA A 22 -48.01 49.59 34.50
C ALA A 22 -47.30 49.84 33.15
N ALA A 23 -46.91 48.80 32.43
CA ALA A 23 -46.34 48.89 31.10
C ALA A 23 -47.45 48.82 30.04
N ASP A 24 -47.40 49.68 29.02
CA ASP A 24 -48.34 49.68 27.90
C ASP A 24 -48.54 48.24 27.38
N PRO A 25 -49.78 47.76 27.22
CA PRO A 25 -50.06 46.38 26.85
C PRO A 25 -49.39 45.97 25.53
N GLN A 26 -49.16 46.94 24.63
CA GLN A 26 -48.41 46.74 23.38
C GLN A 26 -46.93 46.41 23.61
N SER A 27 -46.29 47.00 24.62
CA SER A 27 -44.89 46.73 24.96
C SER A 27 -44.69 45.35 25.59
N PHE A 28 -45.67 44.89 26.37
CA PHE A 28 -45.68 43.54 26.92
C PHE A 28 -45.89 42.49 25.84
N LEU A 29 -46.82 42.74 24.90
CA LEU A 29 -47.07 41.85 23.77
C LEU A 29 -45.86 41.72 22.86
N SER A 30 -45.20 42.84 22.50
CA SER A 30 -43.99 42.78 21.67
C SER A 30 -42.82 42.08 22.37
N ALA A 31 -42.68 42.24 23.69
CA ALA A 31 -41.69 41.49 24.48
C ALA A 31 -41.99 39.98 24.49
N LEU A 32 -43.26 39.59 24.55
CA LEU A 32 -43.68 38.20 24.44
C LEU A 32 -43.43 37.63 23.04
N GLU A 33 -43.75 38.37 21.98
CA GLU A 33 -43.50 37.99 20.59
C GLU A 33 -42.01 37.75 20.36
N ASN A 34 -41.15 38.69 20.74
CA ASN A 34 -39.69 38.55 20.63
C ASN A 34 -39.16 37.32 21.40
N ARG A 35 -39.74 37.04 22.58
CA ARG A 35 -39.36 35.86 23.37
C ARG A 35 -39.81 34.55 22.72
N LEU A 36 -40.99 34.54 22.11
CA LEU A 36 -41.49 33.39 21.37
C LEU A 36 -40.68 33.15 20.11
N GLU A 37 -40.35 34.20 19.36
CA GLU A 37 -39.47 34.11 18.19
C GLU A 37 -38.09 33.55 18.57
N ALA A 38 -37.46 34.07 19.63
CA ALA A 38 -36.18 33.55 20.12
C ALA A 38 -36.26 32.07 20.55
N LEU A 39 -37.35 31.68 21.21
CA LEU A 39 -37.57 30.28 21.59
C LEU A 39 -37.77 29.39 20.36
N LEU A 40 -38.56 29.83 19.38
CA LEU A 40 -38.79 29.09 18.14
C LEU A 40 -37.48 28.94 17.34
N ALA A 41 -36.70 30.01 17.20
CA ALA A 41 -35.39 29.97 16.55
C ALA A 41 -34.45 28.95 17.24
N SER A 42 -34.30 29.04 18.57
CA SER A 42 -33.44 28.10 19.31
C SER A 42 -33.90 26.63 19.20
N ARG A 43 -35.21 26.39 19.08
CA ARG A 43 -35.78 25.05 18.91
C ARG A 43 -35.57 24.54 17.49
N LEU A 44 -35.67 25.40 16.48
CA LEU A 44 -35.37 25.06 15.10
C LEU A 44 -33.88 24.72 14.96
N ASP A 45 -32.98 25.55 15.48
CA ASP A 45 -31.54 25.29 15.49
C ASP A 45 -31.20 23.95 16.15
N ALA A 46 -31.77 23.68 17.34
CA ALA A 46 -31.57 22.42 18.04
C ALA A 46 -32.14 21.20 17.29
N LEU A 47 -33.18 21.38 16.47
CA LEU A 47 -33.72 20.31 15.63
C LEU A 47 -32.85 20.08 14.39
N GLU A 48 -32.32 21.14 13.80
CA GLU A 48 -31.38 21.04 12.68
C GLU A 48 -30.08 20.35 13.10
N ASP A 49 -29.52 20.73 14.25
CA ASP A 49 -28.32 20.10 14.79
C ASP A 49 -28.55 18.61 15.08
N LYS A 50 -29.71 18.26 15.63
CA LYS A 50 -30.10 16.84 15.82
C LYS A 50 -30.20 16.09 14.51
N ARG A 51 -30.85 16.66 13.49
CA ARG A 51 -30.93 16.02 12.17
C ARG A 51 -29.55 15.80 11.56
N ARG A 52 -28.66 16.80 11.63
CA ARG A 52 -27.28 16.66 11.15
C ARG A 52 -26.50 15.60 11.93
N GLN A 53 -26.72 15.51 13.25
CA GLN A 53 -26.12 14.47 14.09
C GLN A 53 -26.60 13.08 13.67
N ASP A 54 -27.92 12.90 13.52
CA ASP A 54 -28.54 11.63 13.13
C ASP A 54 -28.07 11.20 11.73
N GLU A 55 -27.94 12.14 10.79
CA GLU A 55 -27.39 11.88 9.45
C GLU A 55 -25.93 11.42 9.50
N ARG A 56 -25.09 12.07 10.33
CA ARG A 56 -23.69 11.67 10.53
C ARG A 56 -23.58 10.29 11.15
N ASP A 57 -24.39 9.99 12.17
CA ASP A 57 -24.40 8.69 12.83
C ASP A 57 -24.89 7.59 11.87
N ALA A 58 -25.89 7.87 11.04
CA ALA A 58 -26.35 6.95 10.01
C ALA A 58 -25.28 6.68 8.93
N LEU A 59 -24.54 7.70 8.51
CA LEU A 59 -23.41 7.55 7.57
C LEU A 59 -22.28 6.73 8.20
N MET A 60 -21.95 6.98 9.47
CA MET A 60 -20.93 6.21 10.17
C MET A 60 -21.36 4.75 10.38
N ALA A 61 -22.63 4.49 10.65
CA ALA A 61 -23.15 3.12 10.75
C ALA A 61 -23.02 2.36 9.42
N ARG A 62 -23.31 3.03 8.29
CA ARG A 62 -23.08 2.45 6.94
C ARG A 62 -21.61 2.21 6.67
N PHE A 63 -20.76 3.18 6.99
CA PHE A 63 -19.32 3.06 6.83
C PHE A 63 -18.75 1.87 7.62
N VAL A 64 -19.15 1.70 8.87
CA VAL A 64 -18.73 0.56 9.70
C VAL A 64 -19.25 -0.78 9.16
N ALA A 65 -20.41 -0.80 8.50
CA ALA A 65 -20.94 -2.00 7.86
C ALA A 65 -20.13 -2.38 6.61
N GLU A 66 -19.65 -1.39 5.85
CA GLU A 66 -18.79 -1.61 4.68
C GLU A 66 -17.33 -1.92 5.06
N HIS A 67 -16.87 -1.41 6.19
CA HIS A 67 -15.49 -1.52 6.69
C HIS A 67 -15.47 -2.13 8.10
N PRO A 68 -15.57 -3.46 8.26
CA PRO A 68 -15.60 -4.11 9.57
C PRO A 68 -14.28 -3.97 10.35
N ASP A 69 -13.17 -3.86 9.63
CA ASP A 69 -11.81 -3.63 10.13
C ASP A 69 -11.65 -2.25 10.81
N TYR A 70 -12.53 -1.30 10.49
CA TYR A 70 -12.55 0.01 11.15
C TYR A 70 -12.62 -0.09 12.67
N ARG A 71 -13.43 -1.01 13.22
CA ARG A 71 -13.59 -1.14 14.67
C ARG A 71 -12.29 -1.57 15.36
N GLU A 72 -11.54 -2.44 14.72
CA GLU A 72 -10.26 -2.91 15.22
C GLU A 72 -9.20 -1.81 15.15
N LEU A 73 -9.19 -1.03 14.06
CA LEU A 73 -8.31 0.14 13.91
C LEU A 73 -8.65 1.28 14.87
N ALA A 74 -9.93 1.48 15.16
CA ALA A 74 -10.37 2.43 16.17
C ALA A 74 -9.94 1.99 17.57
N ALA A 75 -10.11 0.71 17.90
CA ALA A 75 -9.73 0.15 19.19
C ALA A 75 -8.21 0.12 19.42
N SER A 76 -7.41 -0.07 18.36
CA SER A 76 -5.94 -0.03 18.45
C SER A 76 -5.38 1.38 18.65
N GLY A 77 -6.21 2.42 18.50
CA GLY A 77 -5.80 3.82 18.61
C GLY A 77 -5.04 4.35 17.40
N ALA A 78 -4.90 3.57 16.33
CA ALA A 78 -4.24 3.97 15.08
C ALA A 78 -4.90 5.22 14.47
N LEU A 79 -6.23 5.29 14.49
CA LEU A 79 -6.98 6.46 14.02
C LEU A 79 -6.66 7.72 14.82
N GLY A 80 -6.43 7.57 16.13
CA GLY A 80 -6.07 8.67 17.01
C GLY A 80 -4.68 9.23 16.69
N VAL A 81 -3.74 8.38 16.26
CA VAL A 81 -2.41 8.83 15.80
C VAL A 81 -2.55 9.64 14.52
N GLN A 82 -3.34 9.16 13.56
CA GLN A 82 -3.61 9.87 12.31
C GLN A 82 -4.26 11.24 12.52
N LYS A 83 -5.24 11.32 13.42
CA LYS A 83 -5.89 12.59 13.77
C LYS A 83 -4.96 13.57 14.49
N ARG A 84 -4.03 13.07 15.32
CA ARG A 84 -3.02 13.93 15.94
C ARG A 84 -2.05 14.49 14.91
N ALA A 85 -1.66 13.68 13.92
CA ALA A 85 -0.82 14.13 12.82
C ALA A 85 -1.54 15.13 11.92
N ASN A 86 -2.84 14.94 11.70
CA ASN A 86 -3.65 15.82 10.87
C ASN A 86 -5.05 16.06 11.49
N PRO A 87 -5.23 17.16 12.25
CA PRO A 87 -6.46 17.44 13.00
C PRO A 87 -7.69 17.70 12.12
N LEU A 88 -7.50 17.92 10.82
CA LEU A 88 -8.58 18.13 9.86
C LEU A 88 -9.24 16.81 9.42
N LEU A 89 -8.65 15.66 9.77
CA LEU A 89 -9.18 14.37 9.38
C LEU A 89 -10.35 13.97 10.29
N ASP A 90 -11.51 13.79 9.67
CA ASP A 90 -12.62 13.07 10.26
C ASP A 90 -12.26 11.58 10.44
N ASP A 91 -13.03 10.86 11.26
CA ASP A 91 -12.85 9.44 11.59
C ASP A 91 -12.65 8.53 10.36
N ALA A 92 -13.48 8.70 9.33
CA ALA A 92 -13.36 7.96 8.08
C ALA A 92 -12.09 8.35 7.31
N GLY A 93 -11.72 9.63 7.31
CA GLY A 93 -10.49 10.12 6.68
C GLY A 93 -9.23 9.55 7.36
N ALA A 94 -9.24 9.51 8.69
CA ALA A 94 -8.18 8.89 9.48
C ALA A 94 -8.04 7.39 9.19
N TYR A 95 -9.16 6.69 8.93
CA TYR A 95 -9.13 5.28 8.54
C TYR A 95 -8.43 5.09 7.19
N PHE A 96 -8.81 5.86 6.17
CA PHE A 96 -8.18 5.75 4.86
C PHE A 96 -6.71 6.17 4.88
N ALA A 97 -6.34 7.17 5.68
CA ALA A 97 -4.95 7.54 5.89
C ALA A 97 -4.13 6.39 6.51
N ALA A 98 -4.64 5.76 7.58
CA ALA A 98 -3.99 4.61 8.20
C ALA A 98 -3.83 3.43 7.23
N ARG A 99 -4.86 3.18 6.41
CA ARG A 99 -4.81 2.11 5.41
C ARG A 99 -3.79 2.40 4.31
N LEU A 100 -3.75 3.63 3.81
CA LEU A 100 -2.78 4.05 2.80
C LEU A 100 -1.34 3.92 3.32
N GLU A 101 -1.08 4.28 4.57
CA GLU A 101 0.24 4.09 5.18
C GLU A 101 0.62 2.62 5.29
N ALA A 102 -0.32 1.74 5.71
CA ALA A 102 -0.07 0.31 5.79
C ALA A 102 0.23 -0.30 4.41
N GLU A 103 -0.51 0.11 3.38
CA GLU A 103 -0.26 -0.29 1.99
C GLU A 103 1.10 0.22 1.50
N GLY A 104 1.46 1.47 1.80
CA GLY A 104 2.76 2.05 1.48
C GLY A 104 3.92 1.28 2.11
N GLN A 105 3.83 0.97 3.41
CA GLN A 105 4.84 0.18 4.12
C GLN A 105 5.01 -1.22 3.52
N ALA A 106 3.90 -1.87 3.13
CA ALA A 106 3.95 -3.18 2.48
C ALA A 106 4.63 -3.09 1.10
N HIS A 107 4.35 -2.04 0.33
CA HIS A 107 5.00 -1.79 -0.96
C HIS A 107 6.50 -1.50 -0.80
N ASP A 108 6.89 -0.66 0.15
CA ASP A 108 8.30 -0.36 0.42
C ASP A 108 9.07 -1.61 0.87
N ALA A 109 8.48 -2.43 1.74
CA ALA A 109 9.06 -3.71 2.14
C ALA A 109 9.21 -4.68 0.95
N ALA A 110 8.23 -4.72 0.04
CA ALA A 110 8.30 -5.53 -1.17
C ALA A 110 9.39 -5.03 -2.14
N LEU A 111 9.56 -3.71 -2.28
CA LEU A 111 10.62 -3.12 -3.10
C LEU A 111 12.00 -3.39 -2.51
N GLU A 112 12.18 -3.26 -1.20
CA GLU A 112 13.43 -3.59 -0.53
C GLU A 112 13.79 -5.07 -0.70
N LYS A 113 12.82 -5.96 -0.56
CA LYS A 113 13.03 -7.39 -0.83
C LYS A 113 13.43 -7.64 -2.28
N ALA A 114 12.75 -7.02 -3.25
CA ALA A 114 13.10 -7.14 -4.66
C ALA A 114 14.51 -6.60 -4.97
N ARG A 115 14.95 -5.54 -4.29
CA ARG A 115 16.32 -5.02 -4.40
C ARG A 115 17.35 -6.01 -3.86
N GLN A 116 17.08 -6.64 -2.72
CA GLN A 116 17.94 -7.65 -2.13
C GLN A 116 18.04 -8.91 -3.01
N ASP A 117 16.91 -9.38 -3.52
CA ASP A 117 16.84 -10.54 -4.42
C ASP A 117 17.60 -10.24 -5.73
N ALA A 118 17.43 -9.05 -6.31
CA ALA A 118 18.16 -8.63 -7.51
C ALA A 118 19.69 -8.52 -7.27
N ALA A 119 20.11 -8.05 -6.10
CA ALA A 119 21.52 -8.01 -5.73
C ALA A 119 22.10 -9.43 -5.60
N ALA A 120 21.40 -10.33 -4.90
CA ALA A 120 21.81 -11.73 -4.75
C ALA A 120 21.88 -12.47 -6.09
N GLU A 121 20.91 -12.27 -6.98
CA GLU A 121 20.95 -12.81 -8.34
C GLU A 121 22.12 -12.25 -9.16
N GLY A 122 22.40 -10.95 -9.02
CA GLY A 122 23.55 -10.31 -9.65
C GLY A 122 24.86 -10.96 -9.20
N GLU A 123 25.04 -11.15 -7.90
CA GLU A 123 26.20 -11.83 -7.32
C GLU A 123 26.31 -13.27 -7.84
N ALA A 124 25.22 -14.05 -7.83
CA ALA A 124 25.20 -15.41 -8.33
C ALA A 124 25.63 -15.48 -9.81
N ARG A 125 25.07 -14.62 -10.68
CA ARG A 125 25.43 -14.55 -12.10
C ARG A 125 26.90 -14.15 -12.30
N THR A 126 27.44 -13.26 -11.48
CA THR A 126 28.86 -12.88 -11.57
C THR A 126 29.78 -14.02 -11.15
N LEU A 127 29.44 -14.75 -10.09
CA LEU A 127 30.18 -15.93 -9.63
C LEU A 127 30.15 -17.05 -10.67
N GLU A 128 29.01 -17.30 -11.31
CA GLU A 128 28.89 -18.24 -12.42
C GLU A 128 29.75 -17.83 -13.62
N ARG A 129 29.74 -16.54 -13.99
CA ARG A 129 30.62 -16.00 -15.04
C ARG A 129 32.10 -16.16 -14.69
N ILE A 130 32.49 -16.00 -13.42
CA ILE A 130 33.87 -16.21 -12.99
C ILE A 130 34.23 -17.71 -13.03
N ARG A 131 33.34 -18.59 -12.55
CA ARG A 131 33.54 -20.06 -12.58
C ARG A 131 33.68 -20.58 -14.01
N THR A 132 32.76 -20.18 -14.90
CA THR A 132 32.81 -20.54 -16.33
C THR A 132 34.07 -20.01 -17.01
N LYS A 133 34.48 -18.76 -16.76
CA LYS A 133 35.76 -18.24 -17.28
C LYS A 133 36.97 -19.01 -16.76
N ARG A 134 36.99 -19.40 -15.48
CA ARG A 134 38.06 -20.24 -14.90
C ARG A 134 38.10 -21.62 -15.55
N LEU A 135 36.95 -22.28 -15.72
CA LEU A 135 36.84 -23.57 -16.40
C LEU A 135 37.26 -23.50 -17.88
N ALA A 136 36.86 -22.45 -18.60
CA ALA A 136 37.31 -22.23 -19.97
C ALA A 136 38.83 -22.04 -20.06
N ARG A 137 39.44 -21.31 -19.11
CA ARG A 137 40.90 -21.14 -19.04
C ARG A 137 41.63 -22.45 -18.73
N THR A 138 41.06 -23.33 -17.91
CA THR A 138 41.66 -24.66 -17.65
C THR A 138 41.53 -25.60 -18.84
N LEU A 139 40.42 -25.56 -19.57
CA LEU A 139 40.25 -26.32 -20.82
C LEU A 139 41.17 -25.80 -21.94
N SER A 140 41.35 -24.49 -22.04
CA SER A 140 42.32 -23.85 -22.95
C SER A 140 43.78 -24.12 -22.56
N ARG A 141 44.04 -24.50 -21.30
CA ARG A 141 45.37 -24.86 -20.77
C ARG A 141 45.52 -26.38 -20.60
N ALA A 142 44.64 -27.18 -21.21
CA ALA A 142 45.01 -28.55 -21.56
C ALA A 142 46.25 -28.46 -22.45
N PRO A 143 47.26 -29.34 -22.28
CA PRO A 143 48.43 -29.30 -23.14
C PRO A 143 47.94 -29.45 -24.58
N SER A 144 48.07 -28.38 -25.36
CA SER A 144 48.20 -28.50 -26.80
C SER A 144 49.50 -29.26 -27.05
N GLY A 145 49.46 -30.56 -26.80
CA GLY A 145 50.49 -31.49 -27.20
C GLY A 145 50.71 -31.29 -28.69
N ALA A 146 51.94 -30.95 -29.02
CA ALA A 146 52.56 -30.79 -30.33
C ALA A 146 51.68 -31.28 -31.51
N GLY A 147 51.20 -30.32 -32.31
CA GLY A 147 50.47 -30.65 -33.53
C GLY A 147 49.79 -29.47 -34.20
N ARG A 148 50.38 -28.27 -34.14
CA ARG A 148 50.02 -27.22 -35.11
C ARG A 148 50.66 -27.62 -36.44
N GLY A 149 50.04 -28.59 -37.11
CA GLY A 149 50.24 -28.85 -38.52
C GLY A 149 49.70 -27.65 -39.28
N GLU A 150 50.57 -26.68 -39.52
CA GLU A 150 50.36 -25.53 -40.39
C GLU A 150 50.44 -25.98 -41.87
N GLY A 151 49.67 -27.01 -42.19
CA GLY A 151 49.43 -27.47 -43.55
C GLY A 151 47.92 -27.45 -43.75
N THR A 152 47.44 -26.61 -44.65
CA THR A 152 46.06 -26.68 -45.14
C THR A 152 45.84 -28.07 -45.74
N ASP A 153 45.23 -28.98 -44.97
CA ASP A 153 44.93 -30.34 -45.38
C ASP A 153 44.04 -30.31 -46.65
N PRO A 154 44.42 -30.99 -47.73
CA PRO A 154 43.74 -30.91 -49.04
C PRO A 154 42.27 -31.37 -48.97
N ASP A 155 41.93 -32.23 -48.00
CA ASP A 155 40.58 -32.76 -47.83
C ASP A 155 39.60 -31.73 -47.25
N LEU A 156 40.10 -30.76 -46.45
CA LEU A 156 39.31 -29.63 -45.96
C LEU A 156 39.22 -28.49 -46.99
N ALA A 157 40.08 -28.47 -48.00
CA ALA A 157 40.00 -27.53 -49.11
C ALA A 157 38.90 -27.89 -50.13
N ALA A 158 38.43 -29.15 -50.16
CA ALA A 158 37.36 -29.60 -51.04
C ALA A 158 36.38 -30.57 -50.32
N PRO A 159 35.62 -30.08 -49.31
CA PRO A 159 34.77 -30.92 -48.47
C PRO A 159 33.65 -31.62 -49.25
N GLU A 160 33.19 -31.07 -50.37
CA GLU A 160 32.12 -31.67 -51.19
C GLU A 160 32.50 -33.03 -51.79
N LYS A 161 33.81 -33.27 -52.02
CA LYS A 161 34.29 -34.56 -52.54
C LYS A 161 34.28 -35.68 -51.50
N PHE A 162 34.15 -35.32 -50.22
CA PHE A 162 34.26 -36.22 -49.07
C PHE A 162 33.00 -36.25 -48.20
N GLY A 163 31.84 -35.88 -48.78
CA GLY A 163 30.55 -35.92 -48.08
C GLY A 163 30.30 -34.73 -47.14
N GLY A 164 31.01 -33.62 -47.35
CA GLY A 164 30.89 -32.38 -46.58
C GLY A 164 31.81 -32.34 -45.35
N ILE A 165 31.89 -31.15 -44.75
CA ILE A 165 32.81 -30.85 -43.62
C ILE A 165 32.58 -31.81 -42.45
N ASN A 166 31.33 -32.13 -42.14
CA ASN A 166 30.98 -32.99 -41.00
C ASN A 166 31.47 -34.43 -41.19
N ALA A 167 31.43 -34.95 -42.42
CA ALA A 167 31.88 -36.31 -42.72
C ALA A 167 33.42 -36.42 -42.60
N VAL A 168 34.15 -35.42 -43.11
CA VAL A 168 35.62 -35.33 -42.97
C VAL A 168 36.03 -35.26 -41.51
N LEU A 169 35.34 -34.44 -40.70
CA LEU A 169 35.62 -34.32 -39.28
C LEU A 169 35.30 -35.60 -38.50
N ALA A 170 34.19 -36.28 -38.82
CA ALA A 170 33.81 -37.54 -38.19
C ALA A 170 34.81 -38.67 -38.51
N ALA A 171 35.24 -38.78 -39.76
CA ALA A 171 36.26 -39.75 -40.18
C ALA A 171 37.58 -39.51 -39.45
N ARG A 172 37.98 -38.25 -39.26
CA ARG A 172 39.20 -37.89 -38.53
C ARG A 172 39.12 -38.24 -37.04
N LEU A 173 37.96 -38.02 -36.41
CA LEU A 173 37.75 -38.41 -35.02
C LEU A 173 37.80 -39.93 -34.82
N LEU A 174 37.25 -40.69 -35.77
CA LEU A 174 37.36 -42.15 -35.79
C LEU A 174 38.80 -42.62 -35.97
N ALA A 175 39.53 -42.03 -36.92
CA ALA A 175 40.94 -42.35 -37.16
C ALA A 175 41.80 -42.07 -35.91
N ARG A 176 41.59 -40.94 -35.24
CA ARG A 176 42.27 -40.61 -33.96
C ARG A 176 41.96 -41.58 -32.84
N ARG A 177 40.72 -42.08 -32.75
CA ARG A 177 40.35 -43.12 -31.77
C ARG A 177 41.02 -44.45 -32.07
N GLN A 178 41.21 -44.79 -33.34
CA GLN A 178 41.83 -46.04 -33.76
C GLN A 178 43.35 -46.01 -33.65
N SER A 179 43.99 -44.85 -33.83
CA SER A 179 45.44 -44.68 -33.68
C SER A 179 45.91 -44.57 -32.23
N GLY A 180 45.00 -44.64 -31.24
CA GLY A 180 45.32 -44.59 -29.82
C GLY A 180 45.88 -43.24 -29.36
N ASP A 181 45.67 -42.18 -30.14
CA ASP A 181 46.27 -40.86 -29.93
C ASP A 181 45.39 -39.97 -29.01
N ILE A 182 44.86 -40.58 -27.94
CA ILE A 182 44.02 -39.96 -26.89
C ILE A 182 44.64 -40.22 -25.53
#